data_AF-A0A843I2U8-F1
#
_entry.id   AF-A0A843I2U8-F1
#
_cell.length_a   1.000
_cell.length_b   1.000
_cell.length_c   1.000
_cell.angle_alpha   90.00
_cell.angle_beta   90.00
_cell.angle_gamma   90.00
#
_symmetry.space_group_name_H-M   'P 1'
#
loop_
_entity.id
_entity.type
_entity.pdbx_description
1 polymer ?
#
loop_
_entity_poly.entity_id
_entity_poly.type
_entity_poly.pdbx_seq_one_letter_code
_entity_poly.pdbx_strand_id
1 'polypeptide(L)' 'MSYGVPMKPTTMTIVAYYNSKPLLGISAGGIRYRDWNAIDVVFTKMMAGLKLTKTDIASIGVGGLSHNFNLTKK' A
#
# COMPACT_ATOMS: atom_id res chain seq x y z
N MET A 1 9.80 -0.95 -10.47
CA MET A 1 8.38 -1.38 -10.41
C MET A 1 8.25 -2.35 -9.25
N SER A 2 7.22 -2.16 -8.43
CA SER A 2 6.88 -3.01 -7.28
C SER A 2 5.39 -3.32 -7.34
N TYR A 3 5.01 -4.58 -7.08
CA TYR A 3 3.63 -5.04 -7.13
C TYR A 3 3.21 -5.63 -5.79
N GLY A 4 2.07 -5.17 -5.29
CA GLY A 4 1.57 -5.51 -3.97
C GLY A 4 2.20 -4.64 -2.89
N VAL A 5 1.37 -4.22 -1.94
CA VAL A 5 1.82 -3.61 -0.69
C VAL A 5 1.37 -4.58 0.41
N PRO A 6 2.30 -5.20 1.16
CA PRO A 6 1.99 -6.27 2.12
C PRO A 6 1.31 -5.74 3.41
N MET A 7 0.36 -4.81 3.27
CA MET A 7 -0.28 -4.08 4.38
C MET A 7 -1.51 -4.80 4.93
N LYS A 8 -2.36 -5.34 4.05
CA LYS A 8 -3.58 -6.08 4.39
C LYS A 8 -4.03 -6.96 3.21
N PRO A 9 -4.91 -7.95 3.40
CA PRO A 9 -5.54 -8.67 2.30
C PRO A 9 -6.28 -7.69 1.38
N THR A 10 -6.38 -8.00 0.08
CA THR A 10 -7.08 -7.16 -0.93
C THR A 10 -6.42 -5.79 -1.23
N THR A 11 -5.08 -5.69 -1.09
CA THR A 11 -4.34 -4.43 -1.31
C THR A 11 -3.29 -4.51 -2.41
N MET A 12 -3.54 -5.33 -3.43
CA MET A 12 -2.66 -5.52 -4.58
C MET A 12 -2.52 -4.22 -5.38
N THR A 13 -1.61 -3.36 -4.93
CA THR A 13 -1.36 -2.02 -5.46
C THR A 13 -0.05 -2.02 -6.24
N ILE A 14 -0.04 -1.41 -7.43
CA ILE A 14 1.17 -1.23 -8.25
C ILE A 14 1.79 0.12 -7.90
N VAL A 15 3.11 0.12 -7.68
CA VAL A 15 3.91 1.34 -7.57
C VAL A 15 5.01 1.30 -8.62
N ALA A 16 4.96 2.26 -9.54
CA ALA A 16 5.92 2.39 -10.63
C ALA A 16 6.29 3.86 -10.86
N TYR A 17 7.34 4.08 -11.64
CA TYR A 17 7.74 5.39 -12.11
C TYR A 17 7.98 5.30 -13.62
N TYR A 18 7.41 6.22 -14.38
CA TYR A 18 7.62 6.36 -15.81
C TYR A 18 8.05 7.79 -16.11
N ASN A 19 9.26 7.98 -16.65
CA ASN A 19 9.83 9.30 -16.90
C ASN A 19 9.69 10.25 -15.70
N SER A 20 10.07 9.77 -14.51
CA SER A 20 9.95 10.47 -13.23
C SER A 20 8.51 10.76 -12.76
N LYS A 21 7.49 10.39 -13.52
CA LYS A 21 6.08 10.48 -13.10
C LYS A 21 5.71 9.23 -12.30
N PRO A 22 5.12 9.38 -11.09
CA PRO A 22 4.64 8.23 -10.33
C PRO A 22 3.42 7.62 -11.00
N LEU A 23 3.39 6.29 -11.08
CA LEU A 23 2.24 5.49 -11.51
C LEU A 23 1.76 4.64 -10.34
N LEU A 24 0.47 4.76 -10.05
CA LEU A 24 -0.21 4.11 -8.95
C LEU A 24 -1.38 3.28 -9.49
N GLY A 25 -1.29 1.96 -9.39
CA GLY A 25 -2.42 1.07 -9.66
C GLY A 25 -3.11 0.73 -8.35
N ILE A 26 -4.35 1.18 -8.15
CA ILE A 26 -5.05 1.04 -6.87
C ILE A 26 -5.90 -0.23 -6.88
N SER A 27 -5.83 -1.01 -5.81
CA SER A 27 -6.69 -2.19 -5.68
C SER A 27 -8.15 -1.77 -5.46
N ALA A 28 -9.09 -2.50 -6.08
CA ALA A 28 -10.53 -2.33 -5.83
C ALA A 28 -10.92 -2.57 -4.35
N GLY A 29 -10.08 -3.25 -3.56
CA GLY A 29 -10.24 -3.33 -2.11
C GLY A 29 -10.27 -1.96 -1.41
N GLY A 30 -9.72 -0.92 -2.05
CA GLY A 30 -9.93 0.52 -1.76
C GLY A 30 -11.37 0.89 -1.45
N ILE A 31 -12.29 0.39 -2.27
CA ILE A 31 -13.71 0.77 -2.26
C ILE A 31 -14.42 0.18 -1.03
N ARG A 32 -14.05 -1.05 -0.65
CA ARG A 32 -14.70 -1.79 0.43
C ARG A 32 -14.06 -1.56 1.80
N TYR A 33 -12.78 -1.19 1.83
CA TYR A 33 -12.04 -0.91 3.05
C TYR A 33 -11.51 0.53 3.03
N ARG A 34 -12.45 1.47 3.26
CA ARG A 34 -12.26 2.91 3.06
C ARG A 34 -11.51 3.62 4.19
N ASP A 35 -11.51 3.05 5.40
CA ASP A 35 -10.95 3.73 6.58
C ASP A 35 -9.41 3.81 6.54
N TRP A 36 -8.75 2.82 5.94
CA TRP A 36 -7.30 2.79 5.82
C TRP A 36 -6.84 1.84 4.71
N ASN A 37 -6.17 2.34 3.68
CA ASN A 37 -5.78 1.57 2.49
C ASN A 37 -4.37 1.90 1.99
N ALA A 38 -3.85 1.10 1.05
CA ALA A 38 -2.47 1.29 0.56
C ALA A 38 -2.28 2.65 -0.13
N ILE A 39 -3.35 3.23 -0.69
CA ILE A 39 -3.28 4.57 -1.26
C ILE A 39 -2.89 5.61 -0.21
N ASP A 40 -3.46 5.56 0.99
CA ASP A 40 -3.20 6.56 2.04
C ASP A 40 -1.71 6.56 2.45
N VAL A 41 -1.08 5.39 2.45
CA VAL A 41 0.35 5.25 2.78
C VAL A 41 1.23 5.62 1.60
N VAL A 42 0.96 5.05 0.43
CA VAL A 42 1.83 5.20 -0.75
C VAL A 42 1.73 6.61 -1.33
N PHE A 43 0.51 7.13 -1.48
CA PHE A 43 0.27 8.45 -2.05
C PHE A 43 0.83 9.55 -1.15
N THR A 44 0.62 9.48 0.17
CA THR A 44 1.17 10.48 1.10
C THR A 44 2.68 10.55 1.03
N LYS A 45 3.37 9.41 0.96
CA LYS A 45 4.84 9.39 0.78
C LYS A 45 5.26 10.00 -0.56
N MET A 46 4.54 9.72 -1.64
CA MET A 46 4.82 10.33 -2.94
C MET A 46 4.59 11.85 -2.95
N MET A 47 3.52 12.33 -2.31
CA MET A 47 3.22 13.75 -2.16
C MET A 47 4.27 14.48 -1.31
N ALA A 48 4.90 13.78 -0.35
CA ALA A 48 6.04 14.28 0.40
C ALA A 48 7.36 14.29 -0.42
N GLY A 49 7.32 13.97 -1.71
CA GLY A 49 8.51 13.90 -2.58
C GLY A 49 9.38 12.67 -2.33
N LEU A 50 8.93 11.71 -1.51
CA LEU A 50 9.70 10.51 -1.20
C LEU A 50 9.54 9.47 -2.30
N LYS A 51 10.67 9.08 -2.89
CA LYS A 51 10.70 8.01 -3.89
C LYS A 51 10.71 6.65 -3.19
N LEU A 52 9.54 6.00 -3.18
CA LEU A 52 9.39 4.66 -2.63
C LEU A 52 10.28 3.62 -3.34
N THR A 53 11.10 2.95 -2.54
CA THR A 53 11.91 1.80 -2.95
C THR A 53 11.18 0.48 -2.69
N LYS A 54 11.73 -0.64 -3.21
CA LYS A 54 11.20 -1.98 -2.92
C LYS A 54 11.28 -2.30 -1.42
N THR A 55 12.34 -1.88 -0.74
CA THR A 55 12.53 -2.06 0.71
C THR A 55 11.52 -1.26 1.52
N ASP A 56 11.18 -0.03 1.09
CA ASP A 56 10.14 0.76 1.75
C ASP A 56 8.75 0.13 1.62
N ILE A 57 8.48 -0.56 0.50
CA ILE A 57 7.21 -1.26 0.30
C ILE A 57 7.18 -2.54 1.13
N ALA A 58 8.30 -3.28 1.18
CA ALA A 58 8.41 -4.49 1.99
C ALA A 58 8.29 -4.20 3.49
N SER A 59 8.81 -3.06 3.97
CA SER A 59 8.75 -2.69 5.39
C SER A 59 7.33 -2.41 5.87
N ILE A 60 6.39 -2.05 4.99
CA ILE A 60 4.97 -1.89 5.31
C ILE A 60 4.35 -3.22 5.78
N GLY A 61 4.95 -4.36 5.42
CA GLY A 61 4.49 -5.68 5.84
C GLY A 61 4.95 -6.13 7.21
N VAL A 62 5.90 -5.43 7.83
CA VAL A 62 6.43 -5.78 9.16
C VAL A 62 5.42 -5.44 10.29
N GLY A 63 4.32 -4.76 9.97
CA GLY A 63 3.28 -4.35 10.91
C GLY A 63 1.95 -5.11 10.78
N GLY A 64 1.97 -6.45 10.83
CA GLY A 64 0.78 -7.33 10.77
C GLY A 64 -0.29 -7.14 11.87
N LEU A 65 -0.37 -5.96 12.48
CA LEU A 65 -1.26 -5.54 13.56
C LEU A 65 -2.38 -4.61 13.09
N SER A 66 -2.73 -4.58 11.79
CA SER A 66 -3.98 -3.93 11.41
C SER A 66 -5.14 -4.70 12.07
N HIS A 67 -6.17 -4.01 12.55
CA HIS A 67 -7.36 -4.63 13.15
C HIS A 67 -8.00 -5.71 12.25
N ASN A 68 -7.77 -5.66 10.93
CA ASN A 68 -8.23 -6.66 9.97
C ASN A 68 -7.50 -8.02 10.06
N PHE A 69 -6.36 -8.09 10.77
CA PHE A 69 -5.60 -9.32 11.01
C PHE A 69 -5.87 -9.92 12.40
N ASN A 70 -6.90 -9.44 13.11
CA ASN A 70 -7.25 -9.96 14.42
C ASN A 70 -7.90 -11.36 14.30
N LEU A 71 -7.10 -12.41 14.51
CA LEU A 71 -7.52 -13.82 14.44
C LEU A 71 -8.62 -14.20 15.46
N THR A 72 -8.92 -13.32 16.42
CA THR A 72 -9.92 -13.49 17.47
C THR A 72 -11.34 -13.06 17.09
N LYS A 73 -11.56 -12.46 15.92
CA LYS A 73 -12.92 -12.27 15.39
C LYS A 73 -13.28 -13.42 14.45
N LYS A 74 -13.75 -14.51 15.05
CA LYS A 74 -14.67 -15.45 14.40
C LYS A 74 -16.11 -14.99 14.65
#